data_AF-A0A949IQU0-F1
#
_entry.id   AF-A0A949IQU0-F1
#
_cell.length_a   1.000
_cell.length_b   1.000
_cell.length_c   1.000
_cell.angle_alpha   90.00
_cell.angle_beta   90.00
_cell.angle_gamma   90.00
#
_symmetry.space_group_name_H-M   'P 1'
#
loop_
_entity.id
_entity.type
_entity.pdbx_description
1 polymer ?
#
loop_
_entity_poly.entity_id
_entity_poly.type
_entity_poly.pdbx_seq_one_letter_code
_entity_poly.pdbx_strand_id
1 'polypeptide(L)'
;MTDDEESDAWDSGEIGASEEFMSLAPAAFEKEIDDHLGLQQITIRLQKTLVADLKEMARQNGLGYQPFVRQILTKHVAENRLKK
;
A
#
# COMPACT_ATOMS: atom_id res chain seq x y z
N MET A 1 -30.05 20.59 10.01
CA MET A 1 -28.98 19.88 9.32
C MET A 1 -29.36 19.69 7.87
N THR A 2 -28.70 20.45 7.02
CA THR A 2 -28.60 20.16 5.58
C THR A 2 -27.51 19.09 5.39
N ASP A 3 -27.61 18.26 4.35
CA ASP A 3 -26.62 17.22 4.06
C ASP A 3 -25.16 17.75 4.03
N ASP A 4 -24.99 19.03 3.63
CA ASP A 4 -23.68 19.69 3.60
C ASP A 4 -23.05 19.85 5.00
N GLU A 5 -23.85 20.07 6.06
CA GLU A 5 -23.34 20.23 7.44
C GLU A 5 -22.88 18.89 8.04
N GLU A 6 -23.51 17.78 7.66
CA GLU A 6 -23.07 16.45 8.09
C GLU A 6 -21.77 16.02 7.40
N SER A 7 -21.60 16.34 6.12
CA SER A 7 -20.35 16.07 5.39
C SER A 7 -19.16 16.81 6.00
N ASP A 8 -19.33 18.10 6.31
CA ASP A 8 -18.27 18.91 6.92
C ASP A 8 -17.88 18.43 8.32
N ALA A 9 -18.84 17.88 9.10
CA ALA A 9 -18.57 17.28 10.41
C ALA A 9 -17.75 15.98 10.32
N TRP A 10 -17.95 15.16 9.28
CA TRP A 10 -17.11 13.98 9.01
C TRP A 10 -15.70 14.37 8.56
N ASP A 11 -15.59 15.33 7.64
CA ASP A 11 -14.30 15.78 7.09
C ASP A 11 -13.44 16.52 8.14
N SER A 12 -14.07 17.26 9.04
CA SER A 12 -13.41 17.89 10.19
C SER A 12 -13.06 16.90 11.31
N GLY A 13 -13.62 15.69 11.29
CA GLY A 13 -13.45 14.68 12.32
C GLY A 13 -14.19 14.98 13.64
N GLU A 14 -15.14 15.93 13.62
CA GLU A 14 -16.04 16.20 14.77
C GLU A 14 -16.86 14.95 15.13
N ILE A 15 -17.17 14.13 14.13
CA ILE A 15 -17.81 12.83 14.27
C ILE A 15 -16.95 11.72 13.64
N GLY A 16 -17.09 10.49 14.15
CA GLY A 16 -16.38 9.30 13.64
C GLY A 16 -14.95 9.10 14.14
N ALA A 17 -14.37 10.08 14.83
CA ALA A 17 -13.01 10.01 15.39
C ALA A 17 -12.95 9.67 16.90
N SER A 18 -14.09 9.40 17.54
CA SER A 18 -14.12 9.14 18.99
C SER A 18 -13.41 7.85 19.37
N GLU A 19 -12.54 7.92 20.38
CA GLU A 19 -11.72 6.77 20.81
C GLU A 19 -12.55 5.58 21.31
N GLU A 20 -13.77 5.83 21.80
CA GLU A 20 -14.71 4.79 22.25
C GLU A 20 -15.13 3.80 21.15
N PHE A 21 -15.06 4.22 19.87
CA PHE A 21 -15.37 3.39 18.71
C PHE A 21 -14.12 2.77 18.07
N MET A 22 -12.92 3.07 18.58
CA MET A 22 -11.68 2.48 18.09
C MET A 22 -11.45 1.10 18.67
N SER A 23 -11.00 0.16 17.83
CA SER A 23 -10.52 -1.14 18.27
C SER A 23 -9.34 -1.60 17.42
N LEU A 24 -8.45 -2.39 17.99
CA LEU A 24 -7.35 -3.00 17.24
C LEU A 24 -7.93 -4.01 16.26
N ALA A 25 -7.56 -3.88 14.98
CA ALA A 25 -7.94 -4.86 13.97
C ALA A 25 -7.42 -6.27 14.36
N PRO A 26 -8.22 -7.33 14.18
CA PRO A 26 -7.75 -8.69 14.37
C PRO A 26 -6.56 -9.00 13.47
N ALA A 27 -5.61 -9.82 13.94
CA ALA A 27 -4.46 -10.23 13.14
C ALA A 27 -4.84 -10.95 11.82
N ALA A 28 -6.02 -11.59 11.77
CA ALA A 28 -6.54 -12.24 10.57
C ALA A 28 -7.03 -11.24 9.50
N PHE A 29 -7.33 -10.00 9.89
CA PHE A 29 -7.92 -8.99 9.01
C PHE A 29 -6.97 -8.57 7.89
N GLU A 30 -5.66 -8.48 8.17
CA GLU A 30 -4.63 -8.19 7.15
C GLU A 30 -4.62 -9.26 6.06
N LYS A 31 -4.73 -10.53 6.45
CA LYS A 31 -4.80 -11.64 5.49
C LYS A 31 -6.08 -11.61 4.67
N GLU A 32 -7.23 -11.30 5.28
CA GLU A 32 -8.49 -11.18 4.55
C GLU A 32 -8.43 -10.06 3.50
N ILE A 33 -7.83 -8.91 3.84
CA ILE A 33 -7.59 -7.82 2.88
C ILE A 33 -6.72 -8.29 1.72
N ASP A 34 -5.60 -8.94 2.02
CA ASP A 34 -4.70 -9.46 0.99
C ASP A 34 -5.42 -10.46 0.08
N ASP A 35 -6.15 -11.42 0.64
CA ASP A 35 -6.91 -12.43 -0.10
C ASP A 35 -7.99 -11.79 -0.99
N HIS A 36 -8.73 -10.81 -0.48
CA HIS A 36 -9.76 -10.07 -1.24
C HIS A 36 -9.17 -9.23 -2.38
N LEU A 37 -7.97 -8.67 -2.20
CA LEU A 37 -7.27 -7.90 -3.22
C LEU A 37 -6.42 -8.77 -4.16
N GLY A 38 -6.37 -10.09 -3.93
CA GLY A 38 -5.50 -11.02 -4.67
C GLY A 38 -4.01 -10.72 -4.47
N LEU A 39 -3.65 -10.13 -3.33
CA LEU A 39 -2.28 -9.84 -2.94
C LEU A 39 -1.65 -11.05 -2.26
N GLN A 40 -0.36 -11.21 -2.48
CA GLN A 40 0.44 -12.21 -1.80
C GLN A 40 1.63 -11.53 -1.15
N GLN A 41 1.72 -11.64 0.18
CA GLN A 41 2.91 -11.22 0.89
C GLN A 41 4.09 -12.11 0.49
N ILE A 42 5.12 -11.49 -0.09
CA ILE A 42 6.37 -12.16 -0.42
C ILE A 42 7.48 -11.71 0.52
N THR A 43 8.29 -12.66 0.97
CA THR A 43 9.55 -12.37 1.67
C THR A 43 10.71 -12.80 0.79
N ILE A 44 11.49 -11.84 0.31
CA ILE A 44 12.68 -12.09 -0.51
C ILE A 44 13.92 -11.54 0.19
N ARG A 45 15.05 -12.27 0.11
CA ARG A 45 16.34 -11.79 0.60
C ARG A 45 17.10 -11.14 -0.55
N LEU A 46 17.53 -9.91 -0.35
CA LEU A 46 18.31 -9.14 -1.33
C LEU A 46 19.64 -8.70 -0.72
N GLN A 47 20.64 -8.46 -1.58
CA GLN A 47 21.92 -7.90 -1.16
C GLN A 47 21.71 -6.48 -0.63
N LYS A 48 22.46 -6.09 0.42
CA LYS A 48 22.32 -4.77 1.05
C LYS A 48 22.56 -3.62 0.07
N THR A 49 23.55 -3.77 -0.81
CA THR A 49 23.88 -2.80 -1.86
C THR A 49 22.71 -2.61 -2.81
N LEU A 50 22.13 -3.71 -3.31
CA LEU A 50 20.96 -3.67 -4.19
C LEU A 50 19.76 -2.96 -3.53
N VAL A 51 19.51 -3.20 -2.23
CA VAL A 51 18.43 -2.51 -1.51
C VAL A 51 18.69 -1.01 -1.41
N ALA A 52 19.94 -0.61 -1.17
CA ALA A 52 20.32 0.80 -1.11
C ALA A 52 20.12 1.49 -2.48
N ASP A 53 20.58 0.84 -3.55
CA ASP A 53 20.46 1.37 -4.92
C ASP A 53 19.00 1.51 -5.34
N LEU A 54 18.16 0.51 -5.05
CA LEU A 54 16.72 0.55 -5.32
C LEU A 54 16.00 1.66 -4.55
N LYS A 55 16.41 1.94 -3.31
CA LYS A 55 15.84 3.06 -2.54
C LYS A 55 16.21 4.40 -3.13
N GLU A 56 17.46 4.57 -3.57
CA GLU A 56 17.90 5.82 -4.19
C GLU A 56 17.21 6.04 -5.55
N MET A 57 17.10 5.00 -6.37
CA MET A 57 16.32 5.08 -7.62
C MET A 57 14.85 5.38 -7.37
N ALA A 58 14.23 4.77 -6.35
CA ALA A 58 12.84 5.07 -6.00
C ALA A 58 12.66 6.56 -5.65
N ARG A 59 13.59 7.12 -4.85
CA ARG A 59 13.59 8.55 -4.48
C ARG A 59 13.71 9.46 -5.70
N GLN A 60 14.58 9.13 -6.66
CA GLN A 60 14.73 9.88 -7.91
C GLN A 60 13.46 9.85 -8.77
N ASN A 61 12.70 8.75 -8.71
CA ASN A 61 11.42 8.58 -9.40
C ASN A 61 10.22 9.14 -8.61
N GLY A 62 10.43 9.75 -7.43
CA GLY A 62 9.35 10.26 -6.58
C GLY A 62 8.46 9.18 -5.96
N LEU A 63 8.96 7.94 -5.87
CA LEU A 63 8.22 6.78 -5.37
C LEU A 63 8.84 6.24 -4.08
N GLY A 64 8.00 5.58 -3.28
CA GLY A 64 8.49 4.73 -2.19
C GLY A 64 9.19 3.47 -2.73
N TYR A 65 10.07 2.88 -1.93
CA TYR A 65 10.81 1.65 -2.29
C TYR A 65 9.89 0.48 -2.66
N GLN A 66 8.86 0.21 -1.86
CA GLN A 66 7.93 -0.90 -2.13
C GLN A 66 7.11 -0.69 -3.42
N PRO A 67 6.46 0.48 -3.66
CA PRO A 67 5.84 0.79 -4.94
C PRO A 67 6.80 0.64 -6.14
N PHE A 68 8.03 1.14 -6.00
CA PHE A 68 9.04 1.09 -7.06
C PHE A 68 9.44 -0.35 -7.42
N VAL A 69 9.71 -1.18 -6.42
CA VAL A 69 10.03 -2.61 -6.64
C VAL A 69 8.86 -3.35 -7.30
N ARG A 70 7.63 -3.10 -6.85
CA ARG A 70 6.42 -3.68 -7.48
C ARG A 70 6.32 -3.29 -8.95
N GLN A 71 6.57 -2.02 -9.28
CA GLN A 71 6.56 -1.53 -10.65
C GLN A 71 7.64 -2.21 -11.51
N ILE A 72 8.87 -2.34 -11.01
CA ILE A 72 9.96 -3.03 -11.73
C ILE A 72 9.57 -4.47 -12.05
N LEU A 73 9.10 -5.22 -11.06
CA LEU A 73 8.72 -6.62 -11.25
C LEU A 73 7.56 -6.76 -12.25
N THR A 74 6.57 -5.86 -12.16
CA THR A 74 5.42 -5.84 -13.07
C THR A 74 5.85 -5.54 -14.49
N LYS A 75 6.69 -4.51 -14.68
CA LYS A 75 7.25 -4.11 -15.98
C LYS A 75 8.08 -5.24 -16.59
N HIS A 76 8.97 -5.85 -15.79
CA HIS A 76 9.80 -6.95 -16.25
C HIS A 76 8.98 -8.14 -16.74
N VAL A 77 7.92 -8.51 -16.01
CA VAL A 77 6.99 -9.57 -16.44
C VAL A 77 6.28 -9.16 -17.72
N ALA A 78 5.71 -7.94 -17.80
CA ALA A 78 4.99 -7.48 -18.98
C ALA A 78 5.86 -7.51 -20.25
N GLU A 79 7.13 -7.08 -20.16
CA GLU A 79 8.08 -7.05 -21.27
C GLU A 79 8.55 -8.44 -21.72
N ASN A 80 8.63 -9.40 -20.80
CA ASN A 80 9.17 -10.73 -21.09
C ASN A 80 8.10 -11.83 -21.26
N ARG A 81 6.83 -11.54 -20.94
CA ARG A 81 5.70 -12.48 -21.09
C ARG A 81 5.39 -12.83 -22.55
N LEU A 82 5.82 -12.00 -23.51
CA LEU A 82 5.55 -12.17 -24.95
C LEU A 82 6.71 -12.79 -25.74
N LYS A 83 7.83 -13.15 -25.11
CA LYS A 83 8.97 -13.82 -25.80
C LYS A 83 8.84 -15.34 -25.82
N LYS A 84 7.67 -15.86 -26.20
CA LYS A 84 7.47 -17.28 -26.53
C LYS A 84 7.39 -17.46 -28.04
#